data_AF-A0A924MCX0-F1
#
_entry.id   AF-A0A924MCX0-F1
#
_cell.length_a   1.000
_cell.length_b   1.000
_cell.length_c   1.000
_cell.angle_alpha   90.00
_cell.angle_beta   90.00
_cell.angle_gamma   90.00
#
_symmetry.space_group_name_H-M   'P 1'
#
loop_
_entity.id
_entity.type
_entity.pdbx_description
1 polymer ?
#
loop_
_entity_poly.entity_id
_entity_poly.type
_entity_poly.pdbx_seq_one_letter_code
_entity_poly.pdbx_strand_id
1 'polypeptide(L)'
;MPKPKPAAPKALIIPAYITKANKQHEIAFTIFQAFPPSHKKEYILWIDEVKTEATKQKRLAKAIATIAEGKPHNLQYIYKYKTQ
;
A
#
# COMPACT_ATOMS: atom_id res chain seq x y z
N MET A 1 8.95 -19.97 13.57
CA MET A 1 7.78 -19.35 14.23
C MET A 1 6.79 -18.90 13.15
N PRO A 2 5.60 -19.51 13.03
CA PRO A 2 4.58 -19.00 12.11
C PRO A 2 3.97 -17.72 12.74
N LYS A 3 4.00 -16.60 12.00
CA LYS A 3 3.56 -15.30 12.52
C LYS A 3 2.03 -15.27 12.76
N PRO A 4 1.54 -14.57 13.79
CA PRO A 4 0.16 -14.65 14.24
C PRO A 4 -0.79 -14.03 13.20
N LYS A 5 -2.01 -14.60 13.09
CA LYS A 5 -3.12 -14.08 12.30
C LYS A 5 -3.36 -12.60 12.63
N PRO A 6 -3.37 -11.67 11.66
CA PRO A 6 -3.70 -10.28 11.95
C PRO A 6 -5.18 -10.19 12.35
N ALA A 7 -5.42 -9.69 13.55
CA ALA A 7 -6.74 -9.31 14.04
C ALA A 7 -7.42 -8.37 13.04
N ALA A 8 -8.72 -8.61 12.82
CA ALA A 8 -9.56 -7.91 11.86
C ALA A 8 -9.29 -6.39 11.86
N PRO A 9 -8.85 -5.80 10.73
CA PRO A 9 -8.46 -4.41 10.71
C PRO A 9 -9.69 -3.52 10.86
N LYS A 10 -9.61 -2.61 11.84
CA LYS A 10 -10.38 -1.36 11.91
C LYS A 10 -10.55 -0.82 10.49
N ALA A 11 -11.78 -0.52 10.07
CA ALA A 11 -12.17 -0.23 8.68
C ALA A 11 -11.32 0.87 8.04
N LEU A 12 -10.13 0.51 7.57
CA LEU A 12 -9.29 1.37 6.77
C LEU A 12 -9.91 1.38 5.39
N ILE A 13 -10.35 2.54 4.92
CA ILE A 13 -10.91 2.69 3.57
C ILE A 13 -9.76 2.47 2.58
N ILE A 14 -9.61 1.23 2.11
CA ILE A 14 -8.68 0.89 1.04
C ILE A 14 -9.39 1.23 -0.28
N PRO A 15 -8.86 2.16 -1.09
CA PRO A 15 -9.44 2.48 -2.38
C PRO A 15 -9.56 1.23 -3.26
N ALA A 16 -10.68 1.11 -3.96
CA ALA A 16 -10.98 -0.04 -4.80
C ALA A 16 -9.90 -0.30 -5.87
N TYR A 17 -9.22 0.75 -6.37
CA TYR A 17 -8.16 0.62 -7.37
C TYR A 17 -6.92 -0.12 -6.82
N ILE A 18 -6.58 0.07 -5.53
CA ILE A 18 -5.46 -0.63 -4.88
C ILE A 18 -5.82 -2.10 -4.69
N THR A 19 -7.02 -2.38 -4.20
CA THR A 19 -7.49 -3.76 -4.02
C THR A 19 -7.57 -4.49 -5.36
N LYS A 20 -8.09 -3.84 -6.41
CA LYS A 20 -8.15 -4.42 -7.76
C LYS A 20 -6.77 -4.75 -8.30
N ALA A 21 -5.82 -3.82 -8.22
CA ALA A 21 -4.48 -4.05 -8.73
C ALA A 21 -3.69 -5.08 -7.91
N ASN A 22 -3.83 -5.08 -6.58
CA ASN A 22 -3.27 -6.13 -5.74
C ASN A 22 -3.86 -7.49 -6.07
N LYS A 23 -5.18 -7.60 -6.34
CA LYS A 23 -5.82 -8.88 -6.72
C LYS A 23 -5.25 -9.48 -8.01
N GLN A 24 -4.65 -8.68 -8.90
CA GLN A 24 -3.95 -9.21 -10.08
C GLN A 24 -2.62 -9.90 -9.72
N HIS A 25 -2.11 -9.66 -8.51
CA HIS A 25 -0.86 -10.21 -7.99
C HIS A 25 -1.11 -10.92 -6.65
N GLU A 26 -1.45 -12.21 -6.70
CA GLU A 26 -1.87 -12.98 -5.52
C GLU A 26 -0.86 -12.94 -4.34
N ILE A 27 0.44 -12.96 -4.64
CA ILE A 27 1.51 -12.84 -3.64
C ILE A 27 1.44 -11.46 -2.94
N ALA A 28 1.39 -10.39 -3.74
CA ALA A 28 1.29 -9.04 -3.21
C ALA A 28 -0.01 -8.85 -2.43
N PHE A 29 -1.13 -9.41 -2.91
CA PHE A 29 -2.40 -9.36 -2.20
C PHE A 29 -2.35 -10.06 -0.84
N THR A 30 -1.72 -11.23 -0.76
CA THR A 30 -1.56 -11.99 0.49
C THR A 30 -0.71 -11.23 1.49
N ILE A 31 0.44 -10.70 1.07
CA ILE A 31 1.32 -9.89 1.93
C ILE A 31 0.62 -8.59 2.33
N PHE A 32 -0.07 -7.92 1.39
CA PHE A 32 -0.83 -6.71 1.67
C PHE A 32 -1.93 -6.97 2.69
N GLN A 33 -2.68 -8.07 2.58
CA GLN A 33 -3.68 -8.44 3.57
C GLN A 33 -3.05 -8.68 4.94
N ALA A 34 -1.88 -9.33 4.99
CA ALA A 34 -1.12 -9.57 6.20
C ALA A 34 -0.52 -8.29 6.82
N PHE A 35 -0.35 -7.21 6.06
CA PHE A 35 0.20 -5.97 6.58
C PHE A 35 -0.74 -5.28 7.60
N PRO A 36 -0.16 -4.62 8.62
CA PRO A 36 -0.92 -3.81 9.55
C PRO A 36 -1.57 -2.60 8.87
N PRO A 37 -2.66 -2.06 9.43
CA PRO A 37 -3.39 -0.93 8.85
C PRO A 37 -2.53 0.32 8.64
N SER A 38 -1.48 0.53 9.45
CA SER A 38 -0.54 1.63 9.28
C SER A 38 0.19 1.57 7.93
N HIS A 39 0.78 0.42 7.57
CA HIS A 39 1.45 0.25 6.28
C HIS A 39 0.48 0.38 5.11
N LYS A 40 -0.73 -0.16 5.23
CA LYS A 40 -1.78 -0.01 4.21
C LYS A 40 -2.09 1.47 3.97
N LYS A 41 -2.25 2.24 5.05
CA LYS A 41 -2.54 3.69 5.00
C LYS A 41 -1.40 4.46 4.32
N GLU A 42 -0.16 4.08 4.59
CA GLU A 42 1.03 4.67 3.98
C GLU A 42 1.04 4.50 2.46
N TYR A 43 0.81 3.29 1.94
CA TYR A 43 0.69 3.07 0.49
C TYR A 43 -0.47 3.86 -0.12
N ILE A 44 -1.63 3.90 0.55
CA ILE A 44 -2.79 4.65 0.09
C ILE A 44 -2.46 6.13 -0.05
N LEU A 45 -1.87 6.73 0.99
CA LEU A 45 -1.51 8.15 1.01
C LEU A 45 -0.48 8.47 -0.08
N TRP A 46 0.53 7.61 -0.25
CA TRP A 46 1.55 7.80 -1.29
C TRP A 46 0.97 7.72 -2.70
N ILE A 47 0.05 6.80 -2.97
CA ILE A 47 -0.54 6.70 -4.31
C ILE A 47 -1.55 7.85 -4.51
N ASP A 48 -2.31 8.21 -3.49
CA ASP A 48 -3.33 9.24 -3.60
C ASP A 48 -2.78 10.67 -3.69
N GLU A 49 -1.58 10.90 -3.15
CA GLU A 49 -0.88 12.19 -3.22
C GLU A 49 -0.71 12.74 -4.65
N VAL A 50 -0.45 11.86 -5.63
CA VAL A 50 -0.28 12.29 -7.02
C VAL A 50 -1.63 12.44 -7.69
N LYS A 51 -1.98 13.65 -8.13
CA LYS A 51 -3.25 13.90 -8.83
C LYS A 51 -3.31 13.27 -10.24
N THR A 52 -2.16 13.03 -10.86
CA THR A 52 -2.04 12.49 -12.22
C THR A 52 -2.25 10.98 -12.25
N GLU A 53 -3.25 10.49 -12.98
CA GLU A 53 -3.56 9.05 -13.09
C GLU A 53 -2.40 8.22 -13.63
N ALA A 54 -1.68 8.70 -14.66
CA ALA A 54 -0.51 8.00 -15.19
C ALA A 54 0.57 7.76 -14.12
N THR A 55 0.75 8.71 -13.20
CA THR A 55 1.68 8.60 -12.08
C THR A 55 1.11 7.73 -10.96
N LYS A 56 -0.21 7.81 -10.69
CA LYS A 56 -0.90 6.89 -9.75
C LYS A 56 -0.67 5.44 -10.17
N GLN A 57 -0.85 5.11 -11.44
CA GLN A 57 -0.63 3.75 -11.95
C GLN A 57 0.83 3.29 -11.79
N LYS A 58 1.80 4.16 -12.09
CA LYS A 58 3.23 3.85 -11.86
C LYS A 58 3.55 3.63 -10.38
N ARG A 59 3.02 4.47 -9.48
CA ARG A 59 3.16 4.30 -8.02
C ARG A 59 2.48 3.02 -7.55
N LEU A 60 1.29 2.70 -8.04
CA LEU A 60 0.56 1.49 -7.72
C LEU A 60 1.34 0.23 -8.12
N ALA A 61 1.86 0.18 -9.35
CA ALA A 61 2.71 -0.91 -9.81
C ALA A 61 3.96 -1.06 -8.95
N LYS A 62 4.60 0.06 -8.59
CA LYS A 62 5.76 0.06 -7.69
C LYS A 62 5.40 -0.39 -6.27
N ALA A 63 4.25 0.02 -5.74
CA ALA A 63 3.75 -0.43 -4.45
C ALA A 63 3.56 -1.94 -4.46
N ILE A 64 2.90 -2.49 -5.49
CA ILE A 64 2.70 -3.93 -5.67
C ILE A 64 4.03 -4.68 -5.68
N ALA A 65 5.02 -4.20 -6.44
CA ALA A 65 6.35 -4.81 -6.48
C ALA A 65 7.01 -4.83 -5.08
N THR A 66 6.99 -3.71 -4.36
CA THR A 66 7.56 -3.63 -3.00
C THR A 66 6.80 -4.49 -1.99
N ILE A 67 5.46 -4.54 -2.10
CA ILE A 67 4.61 -5.41 -1.27
C ILE A 67 4.92 -6.88 -1.58
N ALA A 68 5.09 -7.25 -2.85
CA ALA A 68 5.48 -8.61 -3.25
C ALA A 68 6.85 -9.01 -2.66
N GLU A 69 7.78 -8.05 -2.52
CA GLU A 69 9.04 -8.25 -1.81
C GLU A 69 8.89 -8.35 -0.28
N GLY A 70 7.71 -8.09 0.29
CA GLY A 70 7.49 -8.12 1.74
C GLY A 70 8.05 -6.92 2.50
N LYS A 71 8.46 -5.86 1.79
CA LYS A 71 9.07 -4.68 2.40
C LYS A 71 8.00 -3.63 2.73
N PRO A 72 8.08 -2.97 3.90
CA PRO A 72 7.25 -1.80 4.17
C PRO A 72 7.68 -0.65 3.26
N HIS A 73 6.74 0.22 2.91
CA HIS A 73 7.06 1.41 2.16
C HIS A 73 7.86 2.37 3.05
N ASN A 74 9.16 2.53 2.81
CA ASN A 74 10.00 3.41 3.63
C ASN A 74 9.77 4.88 3.22
N LEU A 75 8.72 5.49 3.77
CA LEU A 75 8.20 6.81 3.39
C LEU A 75 8.95 8.02 3.94
N GLN A 76 10.27 7.87 4.14
CA GLN A 76 11.16 8.90 4.66
C GLN A 76 11.06 10.24 3.90
N TYR A 77 10.55 10.22 2.66
CA TYR A 77 10.51 11.40 1.80
C TYR A 77 9.19 12.19 1.80
N ILE A 78 8.06 11.62 2.25
CA ILE A 78 6.77 12.29 2.03
C ILE A 78 6.43 13.35 3.09
N TYR A 79 6.83 13.15 4.34
CA TYR A 79 6.53 14.13 5.40
C TYR A 79 7.26 15.47 5.22
N LYS A 80 8.17 15.59 4.25
CA LYS A 80 8.85 16.85 3.92
C LYS A 80 8.06 17.80 3.02
N TYR A 81 6.95 17.38 2.40
CA TYR A 81 6.23 18.22 1.42
C TYR A 81 4.84 18.68 1.86
N LYS A 82 4.55 18.67 3.17
CA LYS A 82 3.34 19.28 3.72
C LYS A 82 3.54 20.78 4.05
N THR A 83 4.18 21.51 3.13
CA THR A 83 4.24 22.98 3.14
C THR A 83 4.61 23.47 1.74
N GLN A 84 3.57 23.81 0.95
CA GLN A 84 3.51 24.87 -0.07
C GLN A 84 2.05 24.97 -0.53
#